data_AF-A0A350TKZ1-F1
#
_entry.id   AF-A0A350TKZ1-F1
#
_cell.length_a   1.000
_cell.length_b   1.000
_cell.length_c   1.000
_cell.angle_alpha   90.00
_cell.angle_beta   90.00
_cell.angle_gamma   90.00
#
_symmetry.space_group_name_H-M   'P 1'
#
loop_
_entity.id
_entity.type
_entity.pdbx_description
1 polymer ?
#
loop_
_entity_poly.entity_id
_entity_poly.type
_entity_poly.pdbx_seq_one_letter_code
_entity_poly.pdbx_strand_id
1 'polypeptide(L)' 'MKILVTVKQVPDTSGKVAVNPDGTLDRASMQTIINPDDLNAVEAALAL' A
#
# COMPACT_ATOMS: atom_id res chain seq x y z
N MET A 1 15.81 -12.56 -17.94
CA MET A 1 15.66 -11.09 -17.84
C MET A 1 15.76 -10.70 -16.36
N LYS A 2 16.09 -9.44 -16.01
CA LYS A 2 15.99 -8.94 -14.63
C LYS A 2 14.96 -7.81 -14.62
N ILE A 3 13.94 -7.93 -13.78
CA ILE A 3 12.89 -6.92 -13.59
C ILE A 3 13.00 -6.38 -12.16
N LEU A 4 12.89 -5.07 -11.99
CA LEU A 4 12.78 -4.43 -10.69
C LEU A 4 11.38 -3.83 -10.57
N VAL A 5 10.66 -4.21 -9.50
CA VAL A 5 9.35 -3.65 -9.17
C VAL A 5 9.52 -2.81 -7.90
N THR A 6 9.13 -1.54 -7.98
CA THR A 6 9.08 -0.66 -6.81
C THR A 6 7.76 -0.89 -6.08
N VAL A 7 7.81 -1.08 -4.77
CA VAL A 7 6.62 -1.28 -3.94
C VAL A 7 6.57 -0.24 -2.82
N LYS A 8 5.37 0.09 -2.38
CA LYS A 8 5.12 1.06 -1.31
C LYS A 8 4.20 0.47 -0.26
N GLN A 9 4.64 0.56 1.00
CA GLN A 9 3.76 0.35 2.15
C GLN A 9 2.80 1.54 2.29
N VAL A 10 1.52 1.26 2.47
CA VAL A 10 0.45 2.26 2.69
C VAL A 10 -0.43 1.84 3.86
N PRO A 11 -1.17 2.76 4.51
CA PRO A 11 -2.22 2.37 5.44
C PRO A 11 -3.39 1.76 4.66
N ASP A 12 -4.06 0.77 5.23
CA ASP A 12 -5.23 0.15 4.61
C ASP A 12 -6.44 1.09 4.69
N THR A 13 -6.76 1.70 3.55
CA THR A 13 -7.91 2.59 3.41
C THR A 13 -9.17 1.88 2.91
N SER A 14 -9.13 0.55 2.71
CA SER A 14 -10.31 -0.25 2.36
C SER A 14 -11.20 -0.56 3.58
N GLY A 15 -10.59 -0.54 4.77
CA GLY A 15 -11.26 -0.70 6.05
C GLY A 15 -11.60 0.63 6.74
N LYS A 16 -11.39 0.69 8.06
CA LYS A 16 -11.63 1.90 8.85
C LYS A 16 -10.51 2.92 8.64
N VAL A 17 -10.86 4.09 8.11
CA VAL A 17 -9.95 5.23 8.02
C VAL A 17 -9.97 6.01 9.34
N ALA A 18 -8.80 6.20 9.94
CA ALA A 18 -8.62 7.01 11.14
C ALA A 18 -7.91 8.32 10.79
N VAL A 19 -8.41 9.42 11.36
CA VAL A 19 -7.94 10.79 11.07
C VAL A 19 -7.70 11.51 12.40
N ASN A 20 -6.56 12.18 12.51
CA ASN A 20 -6.21 13.03 13.64
C ASN A 20 -7.10 14.30 13.67
N PRO A 21 -7.17 15.02 14.81
CA PRO A 21 -7.90 16.28 14.89
C PRO A 21 -7.43 17.37 13.91
N ASP A 22 -6.18 17.29 13.43
CA ASP A 22 -5.59 18.21 12.45
C ASP A 22 -5.91 17.86 10.99
N GLY A 23 -6.68 16.80 10.76
CA GLY A 23 -7.08 16.34 9.42
C GLY A 23 -6.07 15.43 8.73
N THR A 24 -4.93 15.11 9.36
CA THR A 24 -3.98 14.12 8.83
C THR A 24 -4.42 12.69 9.15
N LEU A 25 -3.96 11.70 8.36
CA LEU A 25 -4.24 10.29 8.67
C LEU A 25 -3.54 9.87 9.96
N ASP A 26 -4.29 9.22 10.85
CA ASP A 26 -3.71 8.53 12.01
C ASP A 26 -3.14 7.18 11.54
N ARG A 27 -1.90 7.22 11.04
CA ARG A 27 -1.21 6.03 10.53
C ARG A 27 -0.82 5.03 11.62
N ALA A 28 -0.77 5.46 12.88
CA ALA A 28 -0.34 4.61 13.99
C ALA A 28 -1.44 3.63 14.42
N SER A 29 -2.71 4.01 14.26
CA SER A 29 -3.85 3.15 14.58
C SER A 29 -4.35 2.30 13.40
N MET A 30 -3.83 2.54 12.20
CA MET A 30 -4.24 1.83 10.98
C MET A 30 -3.31 0.65 10.67
N GLN A 31 -3.90 -0.43 10.14
CA GLN A 31 -3.13 -1.52 9.55
C GLN A 31 -2.36 -1.01 8.33
N THR A 32 -1.16 -1.55 8.10
CA THR A 32 -0.40 -1.27 6.88
C THR A 32 -0.42 -2.44 5.92
N ILE A 33 -0.54 -2.16 4.63
CA ILE A 33 -0.55 -3.12 3.53
C ILE A 33 0.46 -2.68 2.45
N ILE A 34 0.79 -3.58 1.53
CA ILE A 34 1.41 -3.19 0.26
C ILE A 34 0.34 -2.49 -0.57
N ASN A 35 0.70 -1.41 -1.27
CA ASN A 35 -0.23 -0.75 -2.18
C ASN A 35 -0.84 -1.79 -3.17
N PRO A 36 -2.16 -1.86 -3.33
CA PRO A 36 -2.80 -2.86 -4.19
C PRO A 36 -2.35 -2.81 -5.66
N ASP A 37 -2.07 -1.63 -6.21
CA ASP A 37 -1.59 -1.48 -7.58
C ASP A 37 -0.14 -1.99 -7.71
N ASP A 38 0.66 -1.82 -6.67
CA ASP A 38 2.01 -2.37 -6.63
C ASP A 38 1.97 -3.91 -6.57
N LEU A 39 0.97 -4.53 -5.94
CA LEU A 39 0.77 -5.99 -6.01
C LEU A 39 0.43 -6.45 -7.43
N ASN A 40 -0.38 -5.69 -8.16
CA ASN A 40 -0.64 -5.97 -9.58
C ASN A 40 0.66 -5.85 -10.41
N ALA A 41 1.52 -4.88 -10.09
CA ALA A 41 2.83 -4.75 -10.75
C ALA A 41 3.77 -5.92 -10.44
N VAL A 42 3.75 -6.43 -9.19
CA VAL A 42 4.48 -7.65 -8.81
C VAL A 42 3.95 -8.87 -9.58
N GLU A 43 2.64 -9.05 -9.67
CA GLU A 43 2.02 -10.14 -10.42
C GLU A 43 2.42 -10.11 -11.91
N ALA A 44 2.36 -8.94 -12.53
CA ALA A 44 2.78 -8.77 -13.92
C ALA A 44 4.26 -9.11 -14.14
N ALA A 45 5.14 -8.80 -13.18
CA ALA A 45 6.56 -9.14 -13.26
C ALA A 45 6.83 -10.64 -13.04
N LEU A 46 6.02 -11.32 -12.22
CA LEU A 46 6.12 -12.77 -11.98
C LEU A 46 5.69 -13.59 -13.22
N ALA A 47 4.88 -13.01 -14.10
CA ALA A 47 4.42 -13.66 -15.33
C ALA A 47 5.44 -13.63 -16.50
N LEU A 48 6.62 -13.03 -16.33
CA LEU A 48 7.65 -12.81 -17.37
C LEU A 48 8.97 -13.56 -17.09
#